data_AF-A0A418ZTI9-F1
#
_entry.id   AF-A0A418ZTI9-F1
#
_cell.length_a   1.000
_cell.length_b   1.000
_cell.length_c   1.000
_cell.angle_alpha   90.00
_cell.angle_beta   90.00
_cell.angle_gamma   90.00
#
_symmetry.space_group_name_H-M   'P 1'
#
loop_
_entity.id
_entity.type
_entity.pdbx_description
1 polymer ?
#
loop_
_entity_poly.entity_id
_entity_poly.type
_entity_poly.pdbx_seq_one_letter_code
_entity_poly.pdbx_strand_id
1 'polypeptide(L)'
;MRAEGKSPEEIARTLHADRRNLGIKYKNLTPPEKLQEIYARNLERYGDELGPTIDYLRNARKKTWEQIIESASRAGGGDLGL
;
A
#
# COMPACT_ATOMS: atom_id res chain seq x y z
N MET A 1 2.58 14.85 12.31
CA MET A 1 3.83 14.10 12.07
C MET A 1 5.01 14.97 11.64
N ARG A 2 4.97 15.70 10.50
CA ARG A 2 6.10 16.59 10.13
C ARG A 2 6.34 17.69 11.16
N ALA A 3 5.26 18.34 11.63
CA ALA A 3 5.33 19.34 12.70
C ALA A 3 5.76 18.77 14.06
N GLU A 4 5.70 17.44 14.24
CA GLU A 4 6.20 16.73 15.43
C GLU A 4 7.69 16.34 15.29
N GLY A 5 8.37 16.75 14.21
CA GLY A 5 9.78 16.45 13.99
C GLY A 5 10.10 15.03 13.52
N LYS A 6 9.08 14.23 13.14
CA LYS A 6 9.31 12.85 12.66
C LYS A 6 10.06 12.84 11.33
N SER A 7 10.98 11.89 11.18
CA SER A 7 11.75 11.70 9.95
C SER A 7 10.85 11.24 8.79
N PRO A 8 11.26 11.47 7.51
CA PRO A 8 10.52 10.96 6.37
C PRO A 8 10.30 9.44 6.39
N GLU A 9 11.26 8.68 6.90
CA GLU A 9 11.12 7.23 7.03
C GLU A 9 10.01 6.84 8.00
N GLU A 10 9.99 7.43 9.20
CA GLU A 10 8.95 7.15 10.20
C GLU A 10 7.57 7.51 9.67
N ILE A 11 7.45 8.64 8.98
CA ILE A 11 6.21 9.08 8.35
C ILE A 11 5.78 8.09 7.26
N ALA A 12 6.71 7.68 6.38
CA ALA A 12 6.43 6.72 5.31
C ALA A 12 5.97 5.37 5.86
N ARG A 13 6.64 4.84 6.89
CA ARG A 13 6.28 3.57 7.55
C ARG A 13 4.89 3.64 8.17
N THR A 14 4.59 4.73 8.89
CA THR A 14 3.29 4.92 9.54
C THR A 14 2.17 5.01 8.49
N LEU A 15 2.29 5.92 7.52
CA LEU A 15 1.23 6.11 6.52
C LEU A 15 1.05 4.90 5.60
N HIS A 16 2.13 4.17 5.27
CA HIS A 16 2.02 2.92 4.51
C HIS A 16 1.29 1.84 5.31
N ALA A 17 1.60 1.70 6.61
CA ALA A 17 0.90 0.76 7.49
C ALA A 17 -0.59 1.10 7.61
N ASP A 18 -0.93 2.38 7.84
CA ASP A 18 -2.33 2.83 7.93
C ASP A 18 -3.10 2.55 6.64
N ARG A 19 -2.49 2.86 5.49
CA ARG A 19 -3.05 2.52 4.17
C ARG A 19 -3.28 1.01 4.02
N ARG A 20 -2.31 0.20 4.43
CA ARG A 20 -2.40 -1.27 4.32
C ARG A 20 -3.52 -1.82 5.19
N ASN A 21 -3.66 -1.29 6.42
CA ASN A 21 -4.75 -1.63 7.33
C ASN A 21 -6.13 -1.27 6.74
N LEU A 22 -6.24 -0.09 6.13
CA LEU A 22 -7.46 0.29 5.40
C LEU A 22 -7.74 -0.65 4.22
N GLY A 23 -6.69 -1.04 3.50
CA GLY A 23 -6.77 -2.02 2.42
C GLY A 23 -7.24 -3.40 2.87
N ILE A 24 -6.84 -3.87 4.06
CA ILE A 24 -7.35 -5.11 4.68
C ILE A 24 -8.83 -4.96 5.00
N LYS A 25 -9.23 -3.85 5.64
CA LYS A 25 -10.63 -3.58 5.99
C LYS A 25 -11.56 -3.72 4.80
N TYR A 26 -11.23 -3.11 3.66
CA TYR A 26 -12.08 -3.19 2.48
C TYR A 26 -12.03 -4.55 1.79
N LYS A 27 -10.89 -5.24 1.79
CA LYS A 27 -10.80 -6.61 1.28
C LYS A 27 -11.70 -7.59 2.03
N ASN A 28 -11.84 -7.42 3.35
CA ASN A 28 -12.77 -8.22 4.16
C ASN A 28 -14.25 -7.96 3.82
N LEU A 29 -14.55 -6.85 3.13
CA LEU A 29 -15.88 -6.51 2.64
C LEU A 29 -16.06 -6.87 1.15
N THR A 30 -14.99 -7.24 0.46
CA THR A 30 -15.00 -7.58 -0.96
C THR A 30 -15.60 -8.98 -1.18
N PRO A 31 -16.49 -9.17 -2.18
CA PRO A 31 -17.02 -10.49 -2.53
C PRO A 31 -15.90 -11.52 -2.76
N PRO A 32 -16.04 -12.78 -2.31
CA PRO A 32 -14.95 -13.77 -2.34
C PRO A 32 -14.30 -13.97 -3.72
N GLU A 33 -15.10 -14.05 -4.78
CA GLU A 33 -14.59 -14.21 -6.15
C GLU A 33 -13.70 -13.04 -6.56
N LYS A 34 -14.13 -11.81 -6.28
CA LYS A 34 -13.36 -10.60 -6.57
C LYS A 34 -12.12 -10.48 -5.71
N LEU A 35 -12.19 -10.94 -4.45
CA LEU A 35 -11.05 -10.94 -3.55
C LEU A 35 -9.94 -11.89 -4.05
N GLN A 36 -10.32 -13.07 -4.55
CA GLN A 36 -9.38 -14.02 -5.15
C GLN A 36 -8.67 -13.44 -6.37
N GLU A 37 -9.38 -12.75 -7.27
CA GLU A 37 -8.76 -12.05 -8.40
C GLU A 37 -7.71 -11.02 -7.93
N ILE A 38 -8.04 -10.24 -6.90
CA ILE A 38 -7.15 -9.23 -6.33
C ILE A 38 -5.89 -9.87 -5.73
N TYR A 39 -6.04 -10.97 -4.98
CA TYR A 39 -4.92 -11.69 -4.37
C TYR A 39 -4.00 -12.33 -5.40
N ALA A 40 -4.56 -13.02 -6.39
CA ALA A 40 -3.78 -13.62 -7.47
C ALA A 40 -2.94 -12.55 -8.21
N ARG A 41 -3.58 -11.44 -8.60
CA ARG A 41 -2.89 -10.32 -9.27
C ARG A 41 -1.81 -9.69 -8.38
N ASN A 42 -2.07 -9.52 -7.09
CA ASN A 42 -1.09 -8.90 -6.18
C ASN A 42 0.11 -9.82 -5.90
N LEU A 43 -0.12 -11.12 -5.74
CA LEU A 43 0.95 -12.12 -5.65
C LEU A 43 1.82 -12.11 -6.91
N GLU A 44 1.21 -12.14 -8.09
CA GLU A 44 1.95 -12.10 -9.35
C GLU A 44 2.83 -10.84 -9.47
N ARG A 45 2.27 -9.66 -9.14
CA ARG A 45 2.96 -8.38 -9.36
C ARG A 45 3.95 -8.00 -8.26
N TYR A 46 3.68 -8.39 -7.02
CA TYR A 46 4.41 -7.88 -5.85
C TYR A 46 4.94 -8.98 -4.93
N GLY A 47 4.51 -10.24 -5.09
CA GLY A 47 4.81 -11.32 -4.16
C GLY A 47 4.10 -11.20 -2.81
N ASP A 48 3.05 -10.39 -2.71
CA ASP A 48 2.29 -10.14 -1.48
C ASP A 48 0.82 -9.91 -1.82
N GLU A 49 -0.08 -10.71 -1.24
CA GLU A 49 -1.53 -10.68 -1.51
C GLU A 49 -2.18 -9.32 -1.20
N LEU A 50 -1.65 -8.60 -0.22
CA LEU A 50 -2.24 -7.33 0.22
C LEU A 50 -1.73 -6.13 -0.61
N GLY A 51 -0.73 -6.32 -1.46
CA GLY A 51 -0.13 -5.31 -2.32
C GLY A 51 1.36 -5.07 -2.01
N PRO A 52 2.00 -4.04 -2.58
CA PRO A 52 3.43 -3.84 -2.40
C PRO A 52 3.76 -3.52 -0.93
N THR A 53 4.70 -4.28 -0.36
CA THR A 53 5.28 -3.99 0.96
C THR A 53 6.12 -2.72 0.91
N ILE A 54 6.39 -2.10 2.06
CA ILE A 54 7.24 -0.91 2.09
C ILE A 54 8.67 -1.22 1.62
N ASP A 55 9.18 -2.40 1.95
CA ASP A 55 10.50 -2.86 1.51
C ASP A 55 10.52 -3.11 0.00
N TYR A 56 9.44 -3.64 -0.60
CA TYR A 56 9.32 -3.71 -2.05
C TYR A 56 9.37 -2.31 -2.68
N LEU A 57 8.67 -1.33 -2.10
CA LEU A 57 8.68 0.05 -2.60
C LEU A 57 10.07 0.70 -2.50
N ARG A 58 10.80 0.47 -1.40
CA ARG A 58 12.15 1.01 -1.20
C ARG A 58 13.21 0.29 -2.01
N ASN A 59 13.20 -1.04 -1.99
CA ASN A 59 14.32 -1.85 -2.45
C ASN A 59 14.16 -2.29 -3.90
N ALA A 60 12.96 -2.71 -4.31
CA ALA A 60 12.70 -3.14 -5.69
C ALA A 60 12.32 -1.95 -6.59
N ARG A 61 11.43 -1.08 -6.12
CA ARG A 61 10.95 0.08 -6.90
C ARG A 61 11.79 1.36 -6.73
N LYS A 62 12.79 1.34 -5.82
CA LYS A 62 13.70 2.46 -5.54
C LYS A 62 12.99 3.79 -5.22
N LYS A 63 11.77 3.75 -4.69
CA LYS A 63 11.04 4.97 -4.30
C LYS A 63 11.70 5.63 -3.11
N THR A 64 11.76 6.96 -3.08
CA THR A 64 12.16 7.72 -1.87
C THR A 64 11.08 7.63 -0.78
N TRP A 65 11.43 8.01 0.45
CA TRP A 65 10.46 8.08 1.54
C TRP A 65 9.33 9.06 1.24
N GLU A 66 9.66 10.19 0.63
CA GLU A 66 8.72 11.22 0.18
C GLU A 66 7.74 10.68 -0.85
N GLN A 67 8.23 9.92 -1.84
CA GLN A 67 7.36 9.28 -2.83
C GLN A 67 6.45 8.21 -2.21
N ILE A 68 6.91 7.53 -1.15
CA ILE A 68 6.08 6.57 -0.41
C ILE A 68 5.00 7.31 0.37
N ILE A 69 5.34 8.36 1.13
CA ILE A 69 4.40 9.24 1.86
C ILE A 69 3.30 9.75 0.92
N GLU A 70 3.72 10.30 -0.22
CA GLU A 70 2.85 10.87 -1.22
C GLU A 70 1.88 9.81 -1.78
N SER A 71 2.41 8.66 -2.19
CA SER A 71 1.56 7.56 -2.70
C SER A 71 0.67 6.93 -1.64
N ALA A 72 1.09 6.92 -0.37
CA ALA A 72 0.30 6.39 0.74
C ALA A 72 -0.95 7.25 1.02
N SER A 73 -0.84 8.56 0.73
CA SER A 73 -1.88 9.56 0.99
C SER A 73 -2.96 9.64 -0.10
N ARG A 74 -2.79 8.96 -1.24
CA ARG A 74 -3.77 8.94 -2.34
C ARG A 74 -4.83 7.86 -2.15
N ALA A 75 -6.00 8.00 -2.77
CA ALA A 75 -6.93 6.86 -2.88
C ALA A 75 -6.29 5.70 -3.68
N GLY A 76 -6.58 4.46 -3.31
CA GLY A 76 -6.10 3.26 -4.01
C GLY A 76 -7.13 2.68 -4.99
N GLY A 77 -6.69 1.76 -5.86
CA GLY A 77 -7.59 0.96 -6.71
C GLY A 77 -8.06 1.64 -8.00
N GLY A 78 -7.56 2.82 -8.35
CA GLY A 78 -7.93 3.49 -9.60
C GLY A 78 -7.57 2.69 -10.87
N ASP A 79 -6.65 1.73 -10.78
CA ASP A 79 -6.31 0.81 -11.88
C ASP A 79 -7.28 -0.38 -12.00
N LEU A 80 -8.20 -0.55 -11.05
CA LEU A 80 -9.18 -1.66 -11.05
C LEU A 80 -10.46 -1.32 -11.82
N GLY A 81 -10.63 -0.09 -12.29
CA GLY A 81 -11.81 0.35 -13.06
C GLY A 81 -13.13 0.23 -12.29
N LEU A 82 -13.06 0.25 -10.95
CA LEU A 82 -14.20 0.19 -10.02
C LEU A 82 -14.70 1.59 -9.67
#